data_AF-A0A4R1Q2W8-F1
#
_entry.id   AF-A0A4R1Q2W8-F1
#
_cell.length_a   1.000
_cell.length_b   1.000
_cell.length_c   1.000
_cell.angle_alpha   90.00
_cell.angle_beta   90.00
_cell.angle_gamma   90.00
#
_symmetry.space_group_name_H-M   'P 1'
#
loop_
_entity.id
_entity.type
_entity.pdbx_description
1 polymer ?
#
loop_
_entity_poly.entity_id
_entity_poly.type
_entity_poly.pdbx_seq_one_letter_code
_entity_poly.pdbx_strand_id
1 'polypeptide(L)'
;MFSNLSDWPDDGWGATLPVDFTGQIVYYVGPTPAKPGRPIGSAGPTTSGRMDAYTPRMLDQGLKGMIGKGYRTPEVVEAMKKHNAVYFAATGGAAALIAKTIKTYEVIAYPDLGAEAIAKMTVEDLPAIVVIDSEGRNYYEEGQKQYTRL
;
A
#
# COMPACT_ATOMS: atom_id res chain seq x y z
N MET A 1 -1.43 7.96 6.95
CA MET A 1 -1.85 8.19 5.55
C MET A 1 -1.87 9.70 5.36
N PHE A 2 -1.26 10.27 4.31
CA PHE A 2 -1.42 11.71 4.06
C PHE A 2 -2.86 11.92 3.55
N SER A 3 -3.70 12.56 4.35
CA SER A 3 -5.13 12.69 4.07
C SER A 3 -5.46 13.92 3.22
N ASN A 4 -4.56 14.91 3.18
CA ASN A 4 -4.65 16.08 2.31
C ASN A 4 -3.28 16.48 1.73
N LEU A 5 -3.25 17.13 0.55
CA LEU A 5 -2.04 17.74 -0.02
C LEU A 5 -1.44 18.83 0.90
N SER A 6 -2.27 19.44 1.76
CA SER A 6 -1.84 20.43 2.75
C SER A 6 -1.16 19.84 3.99
N ASP A 7 -1.23 18.52 4.21
CA ASP A 7 -0.50 17.86 5.30
C ASP A 7 0.98 17.61 4.93
N TRP A 8 1.35 18.05 3.71
CA TRP A 8 2.71 18.01 3.19
C TRP A 8 3.37 19.39 3.42
N PRO A 9 4.64 19.45 3.83
CA PRO A 9 5.32 20.72 4.12
C PRO A 9 5.28 21.73 2.95
N ASP A 10 4.87 22.96 3.27
CA ASP A 10 4.53 24.09 2.38
C ASP A 10 5.74 24.81 1.72
N ASP A 11 6.80 24.08 1.37
CA ASP A 11 7.91 24.59 0.54
C ASP A 11 8.26 23.68 -0.64
N GLY A 12 7.39 22.70 -0.94
CA GLY A 12 7.58 21.84 -2.10
C GLY A 12 8.65 20.77 -1.90
N TRP A 13 8.84 20.31 -0.64
CA TRP A 13 9.59 19.13 -0.17
C TRP A 13 10.95 19.40 0.49
N GLY A 14 11.13 20.55 1.17
CA GLY A 14 12.37 20.90 1.88
C GLY A 14 12.70 20.01 3.09
N ALA A 15 11.80 19.12 3.52
CA ALA A 15 12.06 18.09 4.52
C ALA A 15 12.25 16.71 3.86
N THR A 16 13.34 16.03 4.21
CA THR A 16 13.52 14.61 3.92
C THR A 16 12.31 13.85 4.42
N LEU A 17 11.65 13.09 3.53
CA LEU A 17 10.57 12.21 3.97
C LEU A 17 11.07 11.32 5.11
N PRO A 18 10.22 10.99 6.08
CA PRO A 18 10.62 10.13 7.19
C PRO A 18 10.87 8.67 6.77
N VAL A 19 10.77 8.37 5.47
CA VAL A 19 10.92 7.04 4.89
C VAL A 19 11.65 7.15 3.55
N ASP A 20 12.59 6.25 3.32
CA ASP A 20 13.18 5.99 2.00
C ASP A 20 12.33 4.96 1.27
N PHE A 21 11.79 5.31 0.10
CA PHE A 21 10.98 4.41 -0.72
C PHE A 21 11.82 3.49 -1.62
N THR A 22 13.12 3.72 -1.72
CA THR A 22 14.01 2.99 -2.63
C THR A 22 13.92 1.48 -2.38
N GLY A 23 13.38 0.76 -3.37
CA GLY A 23 13.27 -0.70 -3.31
C GLY A 23 12.18 -1.22 -2.38
N GLN A 24 11.36 -0.35 -1.78
CA GLN A 24 10.35 -0.73 -0.81
C GLN A 24 9.02 -1.12 -1.44
N ILE A 25 8.20 -1.83 -0.66
CA ILE A 25 6.78 -2.07 -0.93
C ILE A 25 5.97 -1.39 0.17
N VAL A 26 4.92 -0.65 -0.21
CA VAL A 26 4.02 0.00 0.75
C VAL A 26 2.74 -0.82 0.89
N TYR A 27 2.44 -1.25 2.12
CA TYR A 27 1.17 -1.88 2.46
C TYR A 27 0.19 -0.83 2.99
N TYR A 28 -0.93 -0.60 2.30
CA TYR A 28 -1.99 0.27 2.78
C TYR A 28 -2.85 -0.46 3.80
N VAL A 29 -2.55 -0.25 5.08
CA VAL A 29 -3.17 -0.93 6.22
C VAL A 29 -3.37 0.05 7.37
N GLY A 30 -4.48 -0.10 8.08
CA GLY A 30 -4.70 0.53 9.39
C GLY A 30 -4.96 -0.57 10.41
N PRO A 31 -3.95 -1.04 11.15
CA PRO A 31 -4.10 -2.20 12.02
C PRO A 31 -4.87 -1.86 13.30
N THR A 32 -5.54 -2.86 13.87
CA THR A 32 -6.11 -2.73 15.22
C THR A 32 -5.00 -2.83 16.28
N PRO A 33 -5.24 -2.41 17.53
CA PRO A 33 -4.29 -2.59 18.62
C PRO A 33 -3.83 -4.05 18.77
N ALA A 34 -2.56 -4.24 19.11
CA ALA A 34 -1.97 -5.56 19.35
C ALA A 34 -2.48 -6.17 20.65
N LYS A 35 -2.67 -7.49 20.66
CA LYS A 35 -2.88 -8.26 21.89
C LYS A 35 -1.54 -8.51 22.59
N PRO A 36 -1.51 -8.78 23.92
CA PRO A 36 -0.27 -9.13 24.61
C PRO A 36 0.48 -10.26 23.90
N GLY A 37 1.80 -10.07 23.69
CA GLY A 37 2.66 -11.03 23.01
C GLY A 37 2.48 -11.14 21.49
N ARG A 38 1.73 -10.22 20.85
CA ARG A 38 1.61 -10.12 19.39
C ARG A 38 2.25 -8.83 18.89
N PRO A 39 2.89 -8.84 17.70
CA PRO A 39 3.48 -7.63 17.13
C PRO A 39 2.42 -6.63 16.65
N ILE A 40 1.26 -7.11 16.24
CA ILE A 40 0.20 -6.31 15.61
C ILE A 40 -1.18 -6.93 15.86
N GLY A 41 -2.24 -6.13 15.79
CA GLY A 41 -3.61 -6.62 15.73
C GLY A 41 -4.03 -7.04 14.32
N SER A 42 -5.34 -7.12 14.06
CA SER A 42 -5.87 -7.40 12.72
C SER A 42 -5.38 -6.37 11.71
N ALA A 43 -4.83 -6.83 10.58
CA ALA A 43 -4.08 -5.98 9.65
C ALA A 43 -4.53 -6.21 8.20
N GLY A 44 -5.80 -5.92 7.91
CA GLY A 44 -6.38 -6.07 6.57
C GLY A 44 -6.11 -4.87 5.66
N PRO A 45 -6.15 -5.05 4.32
CA PRO A 45 -5.90 -3.98 3.38
C PRO A 45 -7.00 -2.92 3.42
N THR A 46 -6.60 -1.69 3.14
CA THR A 46 -7.51 -0.57 2.90
C THR A 46 -7.58 -0.21 1.41
N THR A 47 -8.58 0.56 1.02
CA THR A 47 -8.82 0.91 -0.38
C THR A 47 -7.69 1.78 -0.95
N SER A 48 -6.99 1.26 -1.95
CA SER A 48 -5.78 1.85 -2.54
C SER A 48 -6.05 3.13 -3.32
N GLY A 49 -7.24 3.26 -3.94
CA GLY A 49 -7.58 4.42 -4.77
C GLY A 49 -7.48 5.76 -4.04
N ARG A 50 -7.59 5.77 -2.70
CA ARG A 50 -7.38 7.00 -1.90
C ARG A 50 -5.92 7.47 -1.87
N MET A 51 -4.98 6.64 -2.33
CA MET A 51 -3.56 6.96 -2.44
C MET A 51 -3.14 7.33 -3.87
N ASP A 52 -4.04 7.31 -4.84
CA ASP A 52 -3.70 7.45 -6.26
C ASP A 52 -3.08 8.82 -6.57
N ALA A 53 -3.54 9.89 -5.93
CA ALA A 53 -2.97 11.23 -6.10
C ALA A 53 -1.49 11.35 -5.64
N TYR A 54 -1.04 10.47 -4.73
CA TYR A 54 0.31 10.51 -4.17
C TYR A 54 1.24 9.45 -4.79
N THR A 55 0.66 8.38 -5.32
CA THR A 55 1.41 7.19 -5.74
C THR A 55 2.41 7.44 -6.87
N PRO A 56 2.10 8.21 -7.94
CA PRO A 56 3.09 8.52 -8.98
C PRO A 56 4.37 9.14 -8.42
N ARG A 57 4.24 10.05 -7.45
CA ARG A 57 5.39 10.68 -6.81
C ARG A 57 6.17 9.73 -5.91
N MET A 58 5.49 8.83 -5.20
CA MET A 58 6.18 7.79 -4.41
C MET A 58 6.98 6.85 -5.34
N LEU A 59 6.45 6.53 -6.53
CA LEU A 59 7.13 5.74 -7.55
C LEU A 59 8.35 6.48 -8.14
N ASP A 60 8.24 7.79 -8.40
CA ASP A 60 9.38 8.64 -8.78
C ASP A 60 10.51 8.61 -7.73
N GLN A 61 10.16 8.38 -6.45
CA GLN A 61 11.09 8.25 -5.33
C GLN A 61 11.60 6.82 -5.08
N GLY A 62 11.31 5.88 -5.99
CA GLY A 62 11.92 4.54 -5.97
C GLY A 62 11.06 3.44 -5.35
N LEU A 63 9.80 3.70 -5.02
CA LEU A 63 8.83 2.68 -4.61
C LEU A 63 8.72 1.59 -5.69
N LYS A 64 8.71 0.31 -5.28
CA LYS A 64 8.67 -0.84 -6.20
C LYS A 64 7.39 -1.66 -6.15
N GLY A 65 6.55 -1.44 -5.15
CA GLY A 65 5.22 -2.03 -5.19
C GLY A 65 4.30 -1.52 -4.11
N MET A 66 3.05 -1.92 -4.22
CA MET A 66 2.00 -1.54 -3.30
C MET A 66 1.13 -2.75 -2.98
N ILE A 67 0.69 -2.89 -1.74
CA ILE A 67 -0.29 -3.89 -1.31
C ILE A 67 -1.53 -3.15 -0.81
N GLY A 68 -2.72 -3.57 -1.26
CA GLY A 68 -3.97 -2.97 -0.79
C GLY A 68 -5.20 -3.70 -1.32
N LYS A 69 -6.31 -2.99 -1.53
CA LYS A 69 -7.50 -3.51 -2.21
C LYS A 69 -8.13 -2.48 -3.14
N GLY A 70 -8.83 -2.97 -4.17
CA GLY A 70 -9.58 -2.15 -5.11
C GLY A 70 -8.73 -1.64 -6.27
N TYR A 71 -9.43 -1.04 -7.25
CA TYR A 71 -8.87 -0.50 -8.48
C TYR A 71 -7.87 0.64 -8.24
N ARG A 72 -7.05 0.90 -9.25
CA ARG A 72 -6.13 2.04 -9.35
C ARG A 72 -6.50 2.88 -10.58
N THR A 73 -6.23 4.17 -10.56
CA THR A 73 -6.40 5.03 -11.75
C THR A 73 -5.41 4.66 -12.87
N PRO A 74 -5.74 4.96 -14.14
CA PRO A 74 -4.82 4.78 -15.27
C PRO A 74 -3.48 5.51 -15.08
N GLU A 75 -3.49 6.69 -14.45
CA GLU A 75 -2.29 7.45 -14.12
C GLU A 75 -1.31 6.65 -13.23
N VAL A 76 -1.83 5.97 -12.22
CA VAL A 76 -1.02 5.09 -11.37
C VAL A 76 -0.47 3.91 -12.17
N VAL A 77 -1.26 3.31 -13.06
CA VAL A 77 -0.81 2.19 -13.89
C VAL A 77 0.32 2.62 -14.83
N GLU A 78 0.21 3.79 -15.46
CA GLU A 78 1.28 4.33 -16.30
C GLU A 78 2.54 4.68 -15.51
N ALA A 79 2.40 5.23 -14.30
CA ALA A 79 3.52 5.41 -13.39
C ALA A 79 4.17 4.06 -13.00
N MET A 80 3.37 3.04 -12.69
CA MET A 80 3.89 1.71 -12.37
C MET A 80 4.74 1.14 -13.52
N LYS A 81 4.28 1.27 -14.77
CA LYS A 81 5.04 0.86 -15.97
C LYS A 81 6.37 1.59 -16.08
N LYS A 82 6.36 2.91 -15.93
CA LYS A 82 7.58 3.75 -15.97
C LYS A 82 8.61 3.32 -14.92
N HIS A 83 8.16 2.87 -13.75
CA HIS A 83 9.03 2.56 -12.61
C HIS A 83 9.27 1.06 -12.38
N ASN A 84 8.73 0.18 -13.25
CA ASN A 84 8.73 -1.28 -13.12
C ASN A 84 8.19 -1.73 -11.74
N ALA A 85 7.04 -1.18 -11.33
CA ALA A 85 6.40 -1.46 -10.06
C ALA A 85 5.19 -2.39 -10.20
N VAL A 86 4.85 -3.11 -9.12
CA VAL A 86 3.76 -4.10 -9.09
C VAL A 86 2.75 -3.76 -8.02
N TYR A 87 1.46 -3.99 -8.30
CA TYR A 87 0.39 -3.84 -7.32
C TYR A 87 -0.21 -5.19 -6.96
N PHE A 88 -0.23 -5.45 -5.66
CA PHE A 88 -0.77 -6.65 -5.07
C PHE A 88 -2.11 -6.36 -4.39
N ALA A 89 -3.10 -7.20 -4.65
CA ALA A 89 -4.30 -7.25 -3.84
C ALA A 89 -4.10 -8.22 -2.68
N ALA A 90 -4.28 -7.73 -1.46
CA ALA A 90 -4.49 -8.58 -0.30
C ALA A 90 -6.00 -8.84 -0.12
N THR A 91 -6.35 -10.01 0.42
CA THR A 91 -7.76 -10.41 0.55
C THR A 91 -8.46 -9.61 1.65
N GLY A 92 -9.44 -8.79 1.25
CA GLY A 92 -10.31 -8.07 2.18
C GLY A 92 -11.10 -9.04 3.08
N GLY A 93 -11.25 -8.69 4.36
CA GLY A 93 -11.96 -9.54 5.34
C GLY A 93 -11.08 -10.60 6.04
N ALA A 94 -9.89 -10.91 5.51
CA ALA A 94 -8.96 -11.88 6.11
C ALA A 94 -7.96 -11.25 7.11
N ALA A 95 -8.29 -10.09 7.70
CA ALA A 95 -7.36 -9.27 8.48
C ALA A 95 -6.69 -10.01 9.66
N ALA A 96 -7.42 -10.87 10.36
CA ALA A 96 -6.90 -11.66 11.48
C ALA A 96 -5.95 -12.79 11.03
N LEU A 97 -6.12 -13.30 9.80
CA LEU A 97 -5.22 -14.30 9.22
C LEU A 97 -3.95 -13.63 8.69
N ILE A 98 -4.09 -12.49 7.98
CA ILE A 98 -2.95 -11.68 7.51
C ILE A 98 -2.09 -11.24 8.69
N ALA A 99 -2.68 -10.84 9.83
CA ALA A 99 -1.90 -10.48 11.02
C ALA A 99 -0.95 -11.58 11.52
N LYS A 100 -1.18 -12.86 11.18
CA LYS A 100 -0.29 -13.97 11.57
C LYS A 100 0.99 -14.03 10.73
N THR A 101 1.01 -13.41 9.56
CA THR A 101 2.17 -13.36 8.66
C THR A 101 3.14 -12.24 9.04
N ILE A 102 2.67 -11.27 9.83
CA ILE A 102 3.46 -10.12 10.28
C ILE A 102 4.28 -10.50 11.52
N LYS A 103 5.60 -10.41 11.40
CA LYS A 103 6.57 -10.77 12.45
C LYS A 103 6.97 -9.58 13.32
N THR A 104 7.09 -8.41 12.72
CA THR A 104 7.42 -7.16 13.42
C THR A 104 6.56 -6.02 12.91
N TYR A 105 6.27 -5.07 13.80
CA TYR A 105 5.58 -3.81 13.49
C TYR A 105 6.18 -2.72 14.37
N GLU A 106 6.88 -1.76 13.75
CA GLU A 106 7.57 -0.67 14.43
C GLU A 106 7.11 0.65 13.82
N VAL A 107 6.48 1.51 14.63
CA VAL A 107 6.09 2.85 14.19
C VAL A 107 7.34 3.71 14.06
N ILE A 108 7.61 4.20 12.85
CA ILE A 108 8.82 4.98 12.51
C ILE A 108 8.53 6.46 12.29
N ALA A 109 7.27 6.84 12.04
CA ALA A 109 6.88 8.24 11.92
C ALA A 109 5.40 8.47 12.24
N TYR A 110 5.12 9.68 12.73
CA TYR A 110 3.77 10.17 13.05
C TYR A 110 3.01 9.28 14.04
N PRO A 111 3.58 8.95 15.22
CA PRO A 111 2.95 8.06 16.20
C PRO A 111 1.62 8.57 16.75
N ASP A 112 1.41 9.89 16.72
CA ASP A 112 0.18 10.58 17.08
C ASP A 112 -1.00 10.24 16.16
N LEU A 113 -0.75 9.77 14.93
CA LEU A 113 -1.78 9.33 13.99
C LEU A 113 -2.31 7.90 14.28
N GLY A 114 -1.79 7.22 15.32
CA GLY A 114 -2.28 5.93 15.75
C GLY A 114 -2.25 4.86 14.65
N ALA A 115 -3.41 4.33 14.25
CA ALA A 115 -3.51 3.30 13.22
C ALA A 115 -3.08 3.79 11.82
N GLU A 116 -2.93 5.10 11.61
CA GLU A 116 -2.50 5.69 10.34
C GLU A 116 -1.02 6.07 10.31
N ALA A 117 -0.30 5.84 11.40
CA ALA A 117 1.14 6.08 11.51
C ALA A 117 1.93 5.26 10.47
N ILE A 118 3.12 5.73 10.12
CA ILE A 118 4.00 4.97 9.23
C ILE A 118 4.75 3.95 10.08
N ALA A 119 4.67 2.69 9.67
CA ALA A 119 5.34 1.61 10.35
C ALA A 119 6.20 0.78 9.40
N LYS A 120 7.36 0.36 9.90
CA LYS A 120 8.20 -0.66 9.29
C LYS A 120 7.71 -2.04 9.75
N MET A 121 7.57 -2.96 8.81
CA MET A 121 7.04 -4.29 9.08
C MET A 121 7.84 -5.37 8.36
N THR A 122 8.09 -6.45 9.09
CA THR A 122 8.63 -7.70 8.53
C THR A 122 7.50 -8.68 8.38
N VAL A 123 7.35 -9.27 7.21
CA VAL A 123 6.30 -10.25 6.91
C VAL A 123 6.91 -11.53 6.35
N GLU A 124 6.26 -12.66 6.61
CA GLU A 124 6.63 -13.98 6.10
C GLU A 124 5.35 -14.66 5.61
N ASP A 125 5.36 -15.19 4.39
CA ASP A 125 4.20 -15.86 3.77
C ASP A 125 2.92 -15.00 3.73
N LEU A 126 3.04 -13.69 3.48
CA LEU A 126 1.88 -12.80 3.29
C LEU A 126 1.16 -13.17 1.99
N PRO A 127 -0.11 -13.64 2.05
CA PRO A 127 -0.84 -13.99 0.84
C PRO A 127 -1.29 -12.73 0.09
N ALA A 128 -0.83 -12.59 -1.15
CA ALA A 128 -1.25 -11.52 -2.03
C ALA A 128 -1.30 -12.01 -3.48
N ILE A 129 -2.10 -11.33 -4.31
CA ILE A 129 -2.24 -11.62 -5.74
C ILE A 129 -1.68 -10.43 -6.51
N VAL A 130 -0.80 -10.66 -7.49
CA VAL A 130 -0.43 -9.63 -8.46
C VAL A 130 -1.66 -9.31 -9.30
N VAL A 131 -2.22 -8.13 -9.12
CA VAL A 131 -3.42 -7.70 -9.86
C VAL A 131 -3.08 -6.72 -10.97
N ILE A 132 -2.04 -5.91 -10.78
CA ILE A 132 -1.48 -5.09 -11.84
C ILE A 132 0.03 -5.37 -11.89
N ASP A 133 0.49 -5.92 -13.00
CA ASP A 133 1.91 -6.20 -13.21
C ASP A 133 2.70 -4.96 -13.67
N SER A 134 4.02 -5.11 -13.82
CA SER A 134 4.91 -4.02 -14.23
C SER A 134 4.73 -3.59 -15.69
N GLU A 135 3.99 -4.35 -16.50
CA GLU A 135 3.67 -4.00 -17.89
C GLU A 135 2.31 -3.28 -17.98
N GLY A 136 1.59 -3.19 -16.86
CA GLY A 136 0.29 -2.55 -16.76
C GLY A 136 -0.88 -3.47 -17.09
N ARG A 137 -0.67 -4.78 -17.19
CA ARG A 137 -1.78 -5.74 -17.32
C ARG A 137 -2.58 -5.72 -16.03
N ASN A 138 -3.86 -5.41 -16.14
CA ASN A 138 -4.75 -5.15 -15.02
C ASN A 138 -5.85 -6.20 -14.94
N TYR A 139 -5.70 -7.16 -14.01
CA TYR A 139 -6.64 -8.27 -13.87
C TYR A 139 -8.03 -7.82 -13.40
N TYR A 140 -8.15 -6.66 -12.76
CA TYR A 140 -9.46 -6.10 -12.43
C TYR A 140 -10.26 -5.69 -13.68
N GLU A 141 -9.60 -5.34 -14.78
CA GLU A 141 -10.26 -5.03 -16.05
C GLU A 141 -10.39 -6.28 -16.92
N GLU A 142 -9.31 -7.04 -17.09
CA GLU A 142 -9.30 -8.23 -17.96
C GLU A 142 -10.24 -9.33 -17.45
N GLY A 143 -10.25 -9.57 -16.13
CA GLY A 143 -11.12 -10.58 -15.53
C GLY A 143 -12.60 -10.26 -15.70
N GLN A 144 -13.00 -8.99 -15.64
CA GLN A 144 -14.40 -8.60 -15.84
C GLN A 144 -14.86 -8.73 -17.29
N LYS A 145 -14.00 -8.33 -18.25
CA LYS A 145 -14.31 -8.33 -19.70
C LYS A 145 -14.80 -9.69 -20.19
N GLN A 146 -14.36 -10.79 -19.57
CA GLN A 146 -14.77 -12.15 -19.91
C GLN A 146 -16.26 -12.43 -19.61
N TYR A 147 -16.87 -11.70 -18.69
CA TYR A 147 -18.21 -11.95 -18.17
C TYR A 147 -19.20 -10.79 -18.42
N THR A 148 -18.76 -9.67 -19.00
CA THR A 148 -19.62 -8.49 -19.25
C THR A 148 -20.52 -8.62 -20.50
N ARG A 149 -20.52 -9.75 -21.21
CA ARG A 149 -21.34 -9.98 -22.42
C ARG A 149 -22.66 -10.73 -22.13
N LEU A 150 -23.31 -10.45 -21.01
CA LEU A 150 -24.68 -10.93 -20.74
C LEU A 150 -25.70 -9.88 -21.16
#